data_AF-W1XRJ1-F1
#
_entry.id   AF-W1XRJ1-F1
#
_cell.length_a   1.000
_cell.length_b   1.000
_cell.length_c   1.000
_cell.angle_alpha   90.00
_cell.angle_beta   90.00
_cell.angle_gamma   90.00
#
_symmetry.space_group_name_H-M   'P 1'
#
loop_
_entity.id
_entity.type
_entity.pdbx_description
1 polymer ?
#
loop_
_entity_poly.entity_id
_entity_poly.type
_entity_poly.pdbx_seq_one_letter_code
_entity_poly.pdbx_strand_id
1 'polypeptide(L)' 'RDTWDTHGGKEVTVEDLMKEVVTYRHFMNASGGGVTASGGEAILQAEFVRDWFRACKKEGIHTCLDTNGF' A
#
# COMPACT_ATOMS: atom_id res chain seq x y z
N ARG A 1 3.43 5.55 23.11
CA ARG A 1 2.13 4.85 23.04
C ARG A 1 1.44 5.36 21.78
N ASP A 2 1.80 4.79 20.63
CA ASP A 2 1.19 5.13 19.34
C ASP A 2 -0.21 4.56 19.33
N THR A 3 -1.13 5.35 19.86
CA THR A 3 -2.56 5.05 19.81
C THR A 3 -2.96 5.40 18.38
N TRP A 4 -2.91 4.43 17.48
CA TRP A 4 -3.59 4.56 16.20
C TRP A 4 -5.06 4.83 16.53
N ASP A 5 -5.52 6.02 16.17
CA ASP A 5 -6.93 6.39 16.27
C ASP A 5 -7.73 5.45 15.36
N THR A 6 -8.53 4.56 15.95
CA THR A 6 -9.36 3.61 15.20
C THR A 6 -10.57 4.27 14.52
N HIS A 7 -10.78 5.57 14.74
CA HIS A 7 -11.72 6.41 13.98
C HIS A 7 -11.03 7.17 12.83
N GLY A 8 -9.72 7.02 12.66
CA GLY A 8 -8.94 7.61 11.58
C GLY A 8 -8.76 6.67 10.39
N GLY A 9 -8.73 7.23 9.19
CA GLY A 9 -8.57 6.50 7.93
C GLY A 9 -9.40 7.13 6.82
N LYS A 10 -9.05 6.84 5.56
CA LYS A 10 -9.84 7.22 4.40
C LYS A 10 -10.21 5.96 3.64
N GLU A 11 -11.49 5.76 3.38
CA GLU A 11 -11.91 4.74 2.43
C GLU A 11 -11.38 5.12 1.05
N VAL A 12 -10.59 4.22 0.47
CA VAL A 12 -9.97 4.41 -0.84
C VAL A 12 -10.17 3.15 -1.67
N THR A 13 -10.36 3.33 -2.97
CA THR A 13 -10.33 2.24 -3.93
C THR A 13 -8.91 1.98 -4.39
N VAL A 14 -8.65 0.81 -4.99
CA VAL A 14 -7.35 0.51 -5.60
C VAL A 14 -7.05 1.53 -6.71
N GLU A 15 -8.05 1.92 -7.48
CA GLU A 15 -7.93 2.90 -8.55
C GLU A 15 -7.51 4.27 -8.03
N ASP A 16 -8.15 4.75 -6.96
CA ASP A 16 -7.83 6.05 -6.39
C ASP A 16 -6.44 6.07 -5.74
N LEU A 17 -6.08 4.99 -5.05
CA LEU A 17 -4.75 4.84 -4.48
C LEU A 17 -3.67 4.78 -5.58
N MET A 18 -3.92 4.09 -6.68
CA MET A 18 -2.98 4.01 -7.79
C MET A 18 -2.79 5.36 -8.49
N LYS A 19 -3.83 6.19 -8.62
CA LYS A 19 -3.69 7.56 -9.17
C LYS A 19 -2.69 8.38 -8.36
N GLU A 20 -2.64 8.18 -7.05
CA GLU A 20 -1.69 8.85 -6.18
C GLU A 20 -0.30 8.21 -6.29
N VAL A 21 -0.19 6.89 -6.16
CA VAL A 21 1.08 6.14 -6.21
C VAL A 21 1.89 6.42 -7.46
N VAL A 22 1.26 6.49 -8.64
CA VAL A 22 1.97 6.76 -9.90
C VAL A 22 2.61 8.14 -9.96
N THR A 23 2.09 9.13 -9.21
CA THR A 23 2.72 10.46 -9.13
C THR A 23 4.08 10.42 -8.43
N TYR A 24 4.30 9.43 -7.55
CA TYR A 24 5.55 9.21 -6.84
C TYR A 24 6.57 8.37 -7.63
N ARG A 25 6.24 7.97 -8.87
CA ARG A 25 7.09 7.07 -9.69
C ARG A 25 8.50 7.58 -9.88
N HIS A 26 8.69 8.88 -10.05
CA HIS A 26 10.03 9.47 -10.19
C HIS A 26 10.90 9.22 -8.94
N PHE A 27 10.32 9.31 -7.74
CA PHE A 27 11.03 9.02 -6.50
C PHE A 27 11.34 7.54 -6.34
N MET A 28 10.36 6.67 -6.65
CA MET A 28 10.53 5.21 -6.58
C MET A 28 11.61 4.72 -7.57
N ASN A 29 11.63 5.25 -8.79
CA ASN A 29 12.65 4.90 -9.79
C ASN A 29 14.04 5.37 -9.38
N ALA A 30 14.15 6.56 -8.76
CA ALA A 30 15.44 7.09 -8.32
C ALA A 30 16.06 6.27 -7.17
N SER A 31 15.23 5.68 -6.31
CA SER A 31 15.69 4.84 -5.19
C SER A 31 15.77 3.35 -5.52
N GLY A 32 15.24 2.91 -6.67
CA GLY A 32 15.03 1.49 -6.97
C GLY A 32 13.98 0.86 -6.04
N GLY A 33 13.14 1.68 -5.41
CA GLY A 33 12.17 1.27 -4.40
C GLY A 33 10.78 0.98 -4.97
N GLY A 34 9.79 1.02 -4.09
CA GLY A 34 8.40 0.74 -4.41
C GLY A 34 7.48 1.10 -3.25
N VAL A 35 6.37 0.38 -3.13
CA VAL A 35 5.39 0.57 -2.06
C VAL A 35 5.48 -0.53 -1.02
N THR A 36 5.27 -0.18 0.24
CA THR A 36 5.15 -1.13 1.34
C THR A 36 3.77 -1.00 1.96
N ALA A 37 2.98 -2.08 1.95
CA ALA A 37 1.78 -2.18 2.76
C ALA A 37 2.20 -2.55 4.19
N SER A 38 1.98 -1.66 5.15
CA SER A 38 2.23 -1.93 6.56
C SER A 38 0.98 -1.83 7.43
N GLY A 39 0.92 -2.61 8.50
CA GLY A 39 -0.22 -2.60 9.42
C GLY A 39 -0.23 -3.75 10.43
N GLY A 40 -0.97 -3.60 11.52
CA GLY A 40 -1.13 -4.61 12.58
C GLY A 40 -2.19 -5.69 12.29
N GLU A 41 -3.09 -5.47 11.32
CA GLU A 41 -4.11 -6.46 10.94
C GLU A 41 -4.29 -6.49 9.41
N ALA A 42 -3.30 -7.05 8.70
CA ALA A 42 -3.35 -7.18 7.24
C ALA A 42 -4.45 -8.14 6.73
N ILE A 43 -5.02 -8.98 7.59
CA ILE A 43 -5.99 -10.02 7.20
C ILE A 43 -7.40 -9.44 6.93
N LEU A 44 -7.78 -8.32 7.56
CA LEU A 44 -9.08 -7.69 7.31
C LEU A 44 -9.23 -7.11 5.90
N GLN A 45 -8.10 -6.85 5.21
CA GLN A 45 -8.07 -6.24 3.88
C GLN A 45 -7.18 -7.01 2.89
N ALA A 46 -7.00 -8.32 3.09
CA ALA A 46 -6.12 -9.14 2.25
C ALA A 46 -6.49 -9.07 0.75
N GLU A 47 -7.78 -8.99 0.42
CA GLU A 47 -8.24 -8.84 -0.97
C GLU A 47 -7.86 -7.49 -1.57
N PHE A 48 -8.01 -6.41 -0.81
CA PHE A 48 -7.60 -5.07 -1.22
C PHE A 48 -6.08 -5.02 -1.46
N VAL A 49 -5.28 -5.52 -0.53
CA VAL A 49 -3.81 -5.54 -0.67
C VAL A 49 -3.38 -6.38 -1.87
N ARG A 50 -4.02 -7.54 -2.10
CA ARG A 50 -3.81 -8.37 -3.28
C ARG A 50 -4.05 -7.59 -4.57
N ASP A 51 -5.19 -6.93 -4.68
CA ASP A 51 -5.59 -6.25 -5.91
C ASP A 51 -4.78 -4.97 -6.14
N TRP A 52 -4.41 -4.27 -5.07
CA TRP A 52 -3.48 -3.16 -5.12
C TRP A 52 -2.09 -3.60 -5.60
N PHE A 53 -1.52 -4.68 -5.04
CA PHE A 53 -0.21 -5.18 -5.47
C PHE A 53 -0.20 -5.64 -6.92
N ARG A 54 -1.31 -6.22 -7.40
CA ARG A 54 -1.47 -6.54 -8.83
C ARG A 54 -1.45 -5.28 -9.68
N ALA A 55 -2.10 -4.20 -9.25
CA ALA A 55 -2.08 -2.93 -9.96
C ALA A 55 -0.67 -2.30 -9.95
N CYS A 56 0.03 -2.28 -8.81
CA CYS A 56 1.42 -1.82 -8.73
C CYS A 56 2.35 -2.60 -9.67
N LYS A 57 2.21 -3.93 -9.72
CA LYS A 57 3.03 -4.78 -10.58
C LYS A 57 2.80 -4.52 -12.06
N LYS A 58 1.57 -4.19 -12.49
CA LYS A 58 1.27 -3.79 -13.87
C LYS A 58 2.00 -2.50 -14.27
N GLU A 59 2.21 -1.60 -13.32
CA GLU A 59 2.97 -0.34 -13.51
C GLU A 59 4.49 -0.50 -13.33
N GLY A 60 4.96 -1.73 -13.05
CA GLY A 60 6.37 -2.02 -12.79
C GLY A 60 6.88 -1.54 -11.43
N ILE A 61 5.98 -1.36 -10.46
CA ILE A 61 6.31 -0.89 -9.11
C ILE A 61 6.56 -2.09 -8.20
N HIS A 62 7.66 -2.08 -7.46
CA HIS A 62 7.97 -3.09 -6.45
C HIS A 62 7.01 -3.01 -5.26
N THR A 63 6.68 -4.15 -4.67
CA THR A 63 5.71 -4.24 -3.56
C THR A 63 6.34 -5.01 -2.40
N CYS A 64 6.07 -4.56 -1.17
CA CYS A 64 6.47 -5.20 0.07
C CYS A 64 5.26 -5.27 1.01
N LEU A 65 5.09 -6.39 1.71
CA LEU A 65 4.10 -6.53 2.77
C LEU A 65 4.83 -6.64 4.10
N ASP A 66 4.59 -5.68 5.00
CA ASP A 66 5.21 -5.59 6.32
C ASP A 66 4.11 -5.64 7.40
N THR A 67 3.87 -6.82 7.97
CA THR A 67 2.80 -7.04 8.95
C THR A 67 3.39 -7.55 10.25
N ASN A 68 2.94 -6.98 11.38
CA ASN A 68 3.19 -7.55 12.70
C ASN A 68 2.18 -8.71 12.87
N GLY A 69 2.63 -9.95 12.71
CA GLY A 69 1.73 -11.11 12.55
C GLY A 69 0.82 -11.42 13.75
N PHE A 70 -0.40 -11.88 13.39
CA PHE A 70 -1.46 -12.62 14.12
C PHE A 70 -1.87 -12.21 15.54
#